data_AF-A0A2E3C2G4-F1
#
_entry.id   AF-A0A2E3C2G4-F1
#
_cell.length_a   1.000
_cell.length_b   1.000
_cell.length_c   1.000
_cell.angle_alpha   90.00
_cell.angle_beta   90.00
_cell.angle_gamma   90.00
#
_symmetry.space_group_name_H-M   'P 1'
#
loop_
_entity.id
_entity.type
_entity.pdbx_description
1 polymer ?
#
loop_
_entity_poly.entity_id
_entity_poly.type
_entity_poly.pdbx_seq_one_letter_code
_entity_poly.pdbx_strand_id
1 'polypeptide(L)'
;MWALIKICIGICICLMVFSALLGSFLLPVALPLVTPQAAHAADMPAIYEESVDPLAEIAAAQASEGAVIDDSDLEAIKAEQAERAGAEKIAVTQELNAPRTAADLSGYGVLNAQNGGVEKDVWRGVSRARAEKLLSRVRQERLKSHAGMLLLQRLLLTEAEAPEGGAAANWLAVRAQTLQSVGAADAAHSLLKSLDEGELSTPDLAQVWVNDRLLIGEVDRACTYVQEYILNTDASYWREALNVCQLLQGNVEGLKLSIKLATSAERASDPLLYNLLEAAASGGQSPRLSPNDALSALHVAGYQGFPNLINPAVIVRLPDVSLRRIMATDDLNISLRLQAAEKLVNDFFDPADAAALIALYEGVDFSDEVLASPLKYVKQEADGSKARALL
;
A
#
# COMPACT_ATOMS: atom_id res chain seq x y z
N MET A 1 18.38 46.00 -6.87
CA MET A 1 17.55 45.07 -7.68
C MET A 1 17.87 45.09 -9.18
N TRP A 2 18.99 45.68 -9.62
CA TRP A 2 19.38 45.74 -11.05
C TRP A 2 20.64 44.91 -11.40
N ALA A 3 21.23 44.21 -10.44
CA ALA A 3 22.44 43.41 -10.63
C ALA A 3 22.16 41.90 -10.89
N LEU A 4 20.97 41.40 -10.57
CA LEU A 4 20.60 39.99 -10.74
C LEU A 4 20.06 39.65 -12.15
N ILE A 5 19.67 40.66 -12.93
CA ILE A 5 19.10 40.47 -14.28
C ILE A 5 20.20 40.20 -15.33
N LYS A 6 21.45 40.62 -15.10
CA LYS A 6 22.55 40.40 -16.06
C LYS A 6 23.14 38.98 -16.02
N ILE A 7 22.86 38.18 -14.99
CA ILE A 7 23.41 36.82 -14.85
C ILE A 7 22.56 35.79 -15.60
N CYS A 8 21.24 36.01 -15.73
CA CYS A 8 20.36 35.06 -16.44
C CYS A 8 20.49 35.09 -17.97
N ILE A 9 20.97 36.19 -18.57
CA ILE A 9 21.11 36.30 -20.03
C ILE A 9 22.39 35.61 -20.55
N GLY A 10 23.42 35.48 -19.71
CA GLY A 10 24.68 34.80 -20.08
C GLY A 10 24.60 33.27 -20.12
N ILE A 11 23.66 32.65 -19.39
CA ILE A 11 23.54 31.19 -19.28
C ILE A 11 22.67 30.61 -20.41
N CYS A 12 21.71 31.37 -20.95
CA CYS A 12 20.89 30.94 -22.09
C CYS A 12 21.66 30.82 -23.42
N ILE A 13 22.78 31.53 -23.59
CA ILE A 13 23.55 31.51 -24.84
C ILE A 13 24.51 30.31 -24.90
N CYS A 14 24.88 29.72 -23.75
CA CYS A 14 25.78 28.56 -23.70
C CYS A 14 25.07 27.23 -24.02
N LEU A 15 23.74 27.15 -23.82
CA LEU A 15 22.95 25.93 -24.05
C LEU A 15 22.46 25.76 -25.50
N MET A 16 22.49 26.81 -26.33
CA MET A 16 22.06 26.72 -27.73
C MET A 16 23.16 26.32 -28.72
N VAL A 17 24.43 26.29 -28.31
CA VAL A 17 25.56 25.96 -29.20
C VAL A 17 25.94 24.47 -29.16
N PHE A 18 25.41 23.68 -28.22
CA PHE A 18 25.74 22.25 -28.09
C PHE A 18 24.82 21.29 -28.87
N SER A 19 23.71 21.78 -29.43
CA SER A 19 22.76 20.94 -30.20
C SER A 19 23.05 20.81 -31.70
N ALA A 20 24.20 21.31 -32.19
CA ALA A 20 24.50 21.38 -33.62
C ALA A 20 25.63 20.43 -34.12
N LEU A 21 26.04 19.43 -33.32
CA LEU A 21 27.21 18.58 -33.66
C LEU A 21 26.99 17.05 -33.56
N LEU A 22 25.75 16.57 -33.62
CA LEU A 22 25.44 15.14 -33.78
C LEU A 22 24.42 14.94 -34.91
N GLY A 23 24.80 15.40 -36.11
CA GLY A 23 24.22 14.96 -37.36
C GLY A 23 24.99 13.75 -37.90
N SER A 24 24.25 12.81 -38.50
CA SER A 24 24.72 11.71 -39.35
C SER A 24 25.07 10.40 -38.66
N PHE A 25 24.06 9.56 -38.40
CA PHE A 25 24.13 8.11 -38.60
C PHE A 25 22.69 7.56 -38.73
N LEU A 26 22.07 7.79 -39.89
CA LEU A 26 20.90 7.03 -40.33
C LEU A 26 21.40 5.87 -41.19
N LEU A 27 21.39 4.66 -40.62
CA LEU A 27 21.44 3.41 -41.38
C LEU A 27 20.05 2.77 -41.33
N PRO A 28 19.48 2.35 -42.47
CA PRO A 28 18.22 1.64 -42.47
C PRO A 28 18.47 0.19 -42.04
N VAL A 29 18.02 -0.17 -40.83
CA VAL A 29 17.87 -1.58 -40.47
C VAL A 29 16.63 -2.09 -41.16
N ALA A 30 16.83 -2.86 -42.23
CA ALA A 30 15.78 -3.63 -42.88
C ALA A 30 15.27 -4.68 -41.88
N LEU A 31 14.04 -4.50 -41.40
CA LEU A 31 13.28 -5.53 -40.71
C LEU A 31 12.92 -6.62 -41.72
N PRO A 32 13.30 -7.89 -41.53
CA PRO A 32 12.72 -8.97 -42.31
C PRO A 32 11.25 -9.14 -41.90
N LEU A 33 10.38 -9.06 -42.91
CA LEU A 33 8.98 -9.49 -42.82
C LEU A 33 8.94 -10.96 -42.43
N VAL A 34 8.59 -11.24 -41.18
CA VAL A 34 8.23 -12.59 -40.72
C VAL A 34 6.83 -12.88 -41.23
N THR A 35 6.73 -13.72 -42.25
CA THR A 35 5.49 -14.37 -42.67
C THR A 35 5.03 -15.37 -41.59
N PRO A 36 3.73 -15.49 -41.30
CA PRO A 36 3.24 -16.51 -40.37
C PRO A 36 3.32 -17.87 -41.07
N GLN A 37 4.37 -18.64 -40.77
CA GLN A 37 4.46 -20.04 -41.18
C GLN A 37 3.59 -20.86 -40.23
N ALA A 38 2.65 -21.59 -40.81
CA ALA A 38 1.78 -22.54 -40.15
C ALA A 38 2.57 -23.55 -39.29
N ALA A 39 2.01 -23.85 -38.14
CA ALA A 39 2.50 -24.78 -37.15
C ALA A 39 2.82 -26.17 -37.75
N HIS A 40 4.04 -26.65 -37.51
CA HIS A 40 4.33 -28.07 -37.44
C HIS A 40 4.66 -28.39 -35.99
N ALA A 41 3.68 -29.00 -35.34
CA ALA A 41 3.82 -29.65 -34.04
C ALA A 41 4.60 -30.96 -34.24
N ALA A 42 5.79 -31.04 -33.65
CA ALA A 42 6.44 -32.29 -33.29
C ALA A 42 7.55 -32.00 -32.27
N ASP A 43 7.59 -32.81 -31.22
CA ASP A 43 8.63 -32.94 -30.19
C ASP A 43 8.75 -31.84 -29.12
N MET A 44 7.80 -31.89 -28.18
CA MET A 44 8.05 -31.66 -26.75
C MET A 44 7.60 -32.92 -26.00
N PRO A 45 8.40 -33.46 -25.05
CA PRO A 45 7.99 -34.60 -24.26
C PRO A 45 6.89 -34.15 -23.31
N ALA A 46 5.69 -34.67 -23.52
CA ALA A 46 4.60 -34.53 -22.57
C ALA A 46 5.02 -35.24 -21.27
N ILE A 47 5.31 -34.48 -20.22
CA ILE A 47 5.11 -34.96 -18.86
C ILE A 47 3.60 -34.87 -18.64
N TYR A 48 2.90 -35.86 -19.18
CA TYR A 48 1.59 -36.23 -18.66
C TYR A 48 1.90 -36.92 -17.34
N GLU A 49 1.60 -36.26 -16.23
CA GLU A 49 1.29 -37.00 -15.02
C GLU A 49 0.01 -37.76 -15.39
N GLU A 50 0.19 -39.04 -15.70
CA GLU A 50 -0.89 -39.97 -15.99
C GLU A 50 -1.79 -39.95 -14.75
N SER A 51 -2.86 -39.17 -14.79
CA SER A 51 -3.96 -39.32 -13.85
C SER A 51 -4.52 -40.70 -14.15
N VAL A 52 -4.00 -41.68 -13.44
CA VAL A 52 -4.54 -43.03 -13.46
C VAL A 52 -5.97 -42.87 -12.96
N ASP A 53 -6.92 -42.89 -13.90
CA ASP A 53 -8.33 -42.87 -13.57
C ASP A 53 -8.55 -44.12 -12.70
N PRO A 54 -8.82 -43.98 -11.39
CA PRO A 54 -8.90 -45.12 -10.50
C PRO A 54 -10.00 -46.09 -10.94
N LEU A 55 -11.01 -45.58 -11.67
CA LEU A 55 -12.09 -46.38 -12.24
C LEU A 55 -11.60 -47.25 -13.41
N ALA A 56 -10.60 -46.80 -14.20
CA ALA A 56 -10.06 -47.56 -15.32
C ALA A 56 -9.16 -48.73 -14.85
N GLU A 57 -8.40 -48.54 -13.78
CA GLU A 57 -7.53 -49.58 -13.21
C GLU A 57 -8.35 -50.64 -12.44
N ILE A 58 -9.44 -50.25 -11.78
CA ILE A 58 -10.42 -51.18 -11.18
C ILE A 58 -11.12 -52.01 -12.27
N ALA A 59 -11.50 -51.40 -13.40
CA ALA A 59 -12.11 -52.13 -14.52
C ALA A 59 -11.14 -53.15 -15.16
N ALA A 60 -9.84 -52.83 -15.19
CA ALA A 60 -8.81 -53.74 -15.69
C ALA A 60 -8.51 -54.90 -14.72
N ALA A 61 -8.53 -54.65 -13.40
CA ALA A 61 -8.38 -55.69 -12.38
C ALA A 61 -9.61 -56.63 -12.29
N GLN A 62 -10.81 -56.13 -12.62
CA GLN A 62 -12.05 -56.92 -12.66
C GLN A 62 -12.14 -57.90 -13.84
N ALA A 63 -11.21 -57.83 -14.81
CA ALA A 63 -11.18 -58.75 -15.94
C ALA A 63 -10.47 -60.08 -15.62
N SER A 64 -9.75 -60.21 -14.50
CA SER A 64 -8.99 -61.44 -14.18
C SER A 64 -9.44 -62.26 -12.98
N GLU A 65 -10.43 -61.82 -12.19
CA GLU A 65 -11.02 -62.68 -11.15
C GLU A 65 -12.45 -62.23 -10.87
N GLY A 66 -13.40 -63.17 -11.03
CA GLY A 66 -14.85 -62.92 -10.95
C GLY A 66 -15.34 -62.61 -9.53
N ALA A 67 -15.02 -61.42 -9.03
CA ALA A 67 -15.71 -60.81 -7.91
C ALA A 67 -16.93 -60.05 -8.44
N VAL A 68 -18.11 -60.63 -8.27
CA VAL A 68 -19.38 -59.91 -8.47
C VAL A 68 -19.49 -58.90 -7.33
N ILE A 69 -19.08 -57.66 -7.57
CA ILE A 69 -19.36 -56.53 -6.66
C ILE A 69 -20.87 -56.29 -6.76
N ASP A 70 -21.61 -56.52 -5.66
CA ASP A 70 -23.02 -56.19 -5.64
C ASP A 70 -23.25 -54.67 -5.44
N ASP A 71 -24.46 -54.18 -5.68
CA ASP A 71 -24.77 -52.75 -5.55
C ASP A 71 -24.47 -52.18 -4.15
N SER A 72 -24.50 -53.02 -3.10
CA SER A 72 -24.16 -52.63 -1.72
C SER A 72 -22.65 -52.48 -1.50
N ASP A 73 -21.82 -53.31 -2.16
CA ASP A 73 -20.37 -53.15 -2.15
C ASP A 73 -19.93 -51.87 -2.89
N LEU A 74 -20.62 -51.53 -4.00
CA LEU A 74 -20.35 -50.31 -4.74
C LEU A 74 -20.72 -49.05 -3.93
N GLU A 75 -21.85 -49.06 -3.22
CA GLU A 75 -22.24 -47.95 -2.35
C GLU A 75 -21.33 -47.83 -1.12
N ALA A 76 -20.82 -48.94 -0.57
CA ALA A 76 -19.82 -48.93 0.49
C ALA A 76 -18.50 -48.28 0.04
N ILE A 77 -18.03 -48.60 -1.17
CA ILE A 77 -16.81 -48.00 -1.75
C ILE A 77 -16.99 -46.48 -1.96
N LYS A 78 -18.15 -46.04 -2.46
CA LYS A 78 -18.43 -44.60 -2.63
C LYS A 78 -18.48 -43.86 -1.29
N ALA A 79 -19.06 -44.47 -0.26
CA ALA A 79 -19.12 -43.90 1.07
C ALA A 79 -17.70 -43.74 1.68
N GLU A 80 -16.85 -44.75 1.54
CA GLU A 80 -15.46 -44.69 2.00
C GLU A 80 -14.63 -43.65 1.22
N GLN A 81 -14.83 -43.52 -0.10
CA GLN A 81 -14.18 -42.49 -0.91
C GLN A 81 -14.64 -41.08 -0.52
N ALA A 82 -15.93 -40.88 -0.23
CA ALA A 82 -16.46 -39.60 0.23
C ALA A 82 -15.91 -39.22 1.62
N GLU A 83 -15.73 -40.19 2.52
CA GLU A 83 -15.11 -39.98 3.82
C GLU A 83 -13.63 -39.60 3.68
N ARG A 84 -12.87 -40.30 2.82
CA ARG A 84 -11.47 -39.98 2.52
C ARG A 84 -11.31 -38.60 1.88
N ALA A 85 -12.14 -38.24 0.91
CA ALA A 85 -12.14 -36.92 0.29
C ALA A 85 -12.53 -35.81 1.29
N GLY A 86 -13.45 -36.12 2.22
CA GLY A 86 -13.78 -35.25 3.34
C GLY A 86 -12.60 -35.04 4.29
N ALA A 87 -11.92 -36.11 4.68
CA ALA A 87 -10.74 -36.07 5.53
C ALA A 87 -9.56 -35.33 4.88
N GLU A 88 -9.32 -35.54 3.58
CA GLU A 88 -8.30 -34.83 2.80
C GLU A 88 -8.61 -33.33 2.72
N LYS A 89 -9.86 -32.95 2.44
CA LYS A 89 -10.27 -31.55 2.42
C LYS A 89 -10.12 -30.88 3.79
N ILE A 90 -10.42 -31.60 4.88
CA ILE A 90 -10.22 -31.11 6.26
C ILE A 90 -8.72 -30.93 6.54
N ALA A 91 -7.87 -31.89 6.16
CA ALA A 91 -6.43 -31.81 6.35
C ALA A 91 -5.81 -30.64 5.56
N VAL A 92 -6.18 -30.47 4.29
CA VAL A 92 -5.74 -29.32 3.46
C VAL A 92 -6.18 -28.01 4.09
N THR A 93 -7.40 -27.93 4.62
CA THR A 93 -7.90 -26.72 5.30
C THR A 93 -7.16 -26.47 6.61
N GLN A 94 -6.83 -27.51 7.38
CA GLN A 94 -6.06 -27.38 8.63
C GLN A 94 -4.62 -26.94 8.38
N GLU A 95 -3.98 -27.44 7.32
CA GLU A 95 -2.64 -27.05 6.92
C GLU A 95 -2.60 -25.60 6.39
N LEU A 96 -3.62 -25.19 5.62
CA LEU A 96 -3.76 -23.81 5.16
C LEU A 96 -4.01 -22.83 6.32
N ASN A 97 -4.59 -23.31 7.43
CA ASN A 97 -4.88 -22.53 8.63
C ASN A 97 -3.80 -22.65 9.72
N ALA A 98 -2.72 -23.40 9.47
CA ALA A 98 -1.61 -23.45 10.41
C ALA A 98 -0.94 -22.06 10.46
N PRO A 99 -0.64 -21.52 11.67
CA PRO A 99 0.04 -20.22 11.77
C PRO A 99 1.35 -20.26 11.00
N ARG A 100 1.58 -19.25 10.14
CA ARG A 100 2.84 -19.15 9.40
C ARG A 100 4.00 -18.96 10.36
N THR A 101 5.13 -19.60 10.07
CA THR A 101 6.35 -19.40 10.84
C THR A 101 6.95 -18.02 10.56
N ALA A 102 7.87 -17.55 11.41
CA ALA A 102 8.59 -16.30 11.16
C ALA A 102 9.39 -16.31 9.83
N ALA A 103 9.83 -17.49 9.38
CA ALA A 103 10.50 -17.65 8.09
C ALA A 103 9.51 -17.48 6.93
N ASP A 104 8.34 -18.10 7.02
CA ASP A 104 7.27 -17.98 6.02
C ASP A 104 6.81 -16.52 5.88
N LEU A 105 6.59 -15.84 7.01
CA LEU A 105 6.23 -14.42 7.04
C LEU A 105 7.33 -13.53 6.45
N SER A 106 8.60 -13.85 6.72
CA SER A 106 9.71 -13.07 6.17
C SER A 106 9.72 -13.10 4.65
N GLY A 107 9.42 -14.25 4.02
CA GLY A 107 9.37 -14.40 2.57
C GLY A 107 8.04 -13.99 1.91
N TYR A 108 6.98 -13.86 2.69
CA TYR A 108 5.61 -13.61 2.21
C TYR A 108 5.51 -12.43 1.24
N GLY A 109 4.72 -12.57 0.19
CA GLY A 109 4.41 -11.48 -0.73
C GLY A 109 3.14 -11.77 -1.55
N VAL A 110 2.64 -10.75 -2.23
CA VAL A 110 1.44 -10.84 -3.08
C VAL A 110 1.78 -10.85 -4.58
N LEU A 111 3.03 -10.52 -4.91
CA LEU A 111 3.54 -10.59 -6.28
C LEU A 111 4.60 -11.69 -6.42
N ASN A 112 4.75 -12.21 -7.63
CA ASN A 112 5.78 -13.16 -8.05
C ASN A 112 6.13 -12.89 -9.53
N ALA A 113 7.13 -13.58 -10.08
CA ALA A 113 7.56 -13.37 -11.47
C ALA A 113 6.42 -13.53 -12.50
N GLN A 114 5.38 -14.31 -12.20
CA GLN A 114 4.27 -14.61 -13.11
C GLN A 114 3.17 -13.53 -13.09
N ASN A 115 3.02 -12.76 -12.00
CA ASN A 115 1.94 -11.77 -11.86
C ASN A 115 2.45 -10.32 -11.71
N GLY A 116 3.67 -10.04 -12.16
CA GLY A 116 4.23 -8.70 -12.18
C GLY A 116 5.12 -8.35 -10.98
N GLY A 117 5.55 -9.33 -10.21
CA GLY A 117 6.66 -9.26 -9.24
C GLY A 117 8.03 -9.49 -9.88
N VAL A 118 9.06 -9.63 -9.07
CA VAL A 118 10.43 -10.01 -9.50
C VAL A 118 10.75 -11.45 -9.11
N GLU A 119 11.93 -11.94 -9.49
CA GLU A 119 12.38 -13.28 -9.12
C GLU A 119 12.57 -13.45 -7.60
N LYS A 120 12.34 -14.66 -7.09
CA LYS A 120 12.42 -14.97 -5.65
C LYS A 120 13.79 -14.69 -5.03
N ASP A 121 14.85 -14.73 -5.84
CA ASP A 121 16.23 -14.53 -5.43
C ASP A 121 16.72 -13.08 -5.62
N VAL A 122 15.82 -12.10 -5.77
CA VAL A 122 16.18 -10.68 -5.99
C VAL A 122 17.11 -10.09 -4.92
N TRP A 123 17.10 -10.66 -3.72
CA TRP A 123 17.96 -10.24 -2.61
C TRP A 123 19.29 -10.99 -2.52
N ARG A 124 19.56 -11.93 -3.43
CA ARG A 124 20.80 -12.73 -3.43
C ARG A 124 22.03 -11.82 -3.46
N GLY A 125 22.96 -12.04 -2.54
CA GLY A 125 24.17 -11.24 -2.39
C GLY A 125 23.95 -9.84 -1.79
N VAL A 126 22.73 -9.49 -1.38
CA VAL A 126 22.44 -8.28 -0.62
C VAL A 126 22.37 -8.65 0.86
N SER A 127 23.25 -8.07 1.68
CA SER A 127 23.17 -8.26 3.12
C SER A 127 21.97 -7.54 3.72
N ARG A 128 21.40 -8.13 4.77
CA ARG A 128 20.26 -7.59 5.50
C ARG A 128 20.47 -6.16 6.01
N ALA A 129 21.63 -5.89 6.60
CA ALA A 129 22.00 -4.55 7.05
C ALA A 129 22.06 -3.51 5.90
N ARG A 130 22.49 -3.93 4.70
CA ARG A 130 22.52 -3.05 3.53
C ARG A 130 21.13 -2.75 3.02
N ALA A 131 20.26 -3.76 2.92
CA ALA A 131 18.88 -3.60 2.50
C ALA A 131 18.13 -2.65 3.44
N GLU A 132 18.19 -2.87 4.76
CA GLU A 132 17.54 -2.02 5.75
C GLU A 132 18.07 -0.58 5.74
N LYS A 133 19.38 -0.38 5.56
CA LYS A 133 19.97 0.96 5.43
C LYS A 133 19.48 1.70 4.18
N LEU A 134 19.27 1.00 3.07
CA LEU A 134 18.74 1.61 1.85
C LEU A 134 17.25 1.94 2.00
N LEU A 135 16.45 1.01 2.52
CA LEU A 135 15.04 1.25 2.77
C LEU A 135 14.83 2.39 3.79
N SER A 136 15.65 2.47 4.85
CA SER A 136 15.63 3.59 5.79
C SER A 136 15.84 4.95 5.11
N ARG A 137 16.75 5.05 4.14
CA ARG A 137 16.93 6.28 3.34
C ARG A 137 15.72 6.58 2.47
N VAL A 138 15.13 5.56 1.84
CA VAL A 138 13.89 5.70 1.07
C VAL A 138 12.77 6.30 1.94
N ARG A 139 12.63 5.85 3.19
CA ARG A 139 11.63 6.38 4.13
C ARG A 139 11.88 7.85 4.48
N GLN A 140 13.14 8.26 4.61
CA GLN A 140 13.53 9.61 5.00
C GLN A 140 13.44 10.61 3.85
N GLU A 141 13.89 10.22 2.66
CA GLU A 141 14.06 11.14 1.53
C GLU A 141 12.85 11.19 0.60
N ARG A 142 12.02 10.13 0.60
CA ARG A 142 10.91 9.88 -0.34
C ARG A 142 11.33 9.92 -1.81
N LEU A 143 11.03 8.86 -2.56
CA LEU A 143 11.35 8.81 -3.98
C LEU A 143 10.48 9.80 -4.77
N LYS A 144 11.12 10.72 -5.50
CA LYS A 144 10.43 11.68 -6.39
C LYS A 144 10.14 11.12 -7.79
N SER A 145 10.75 9.99 -8.14
CA SER A 145 10.55 9.36 -9.44
C SER A 145 9.36 8.42 -9.37
N HIS A 146 8.36 8.64 -10.23
CA HIS A 146 7.20 7.76 -10.34
C HIS A 146 7.60 6.32 -10.71
N ALA A 147 8.43 6.14 -11.75
CA ALA A 147 8.95 4.82 -12.12
C ALA A 147 9.76 4.16 -10.99
N GLY A 148 10.52 4.96 -10.22
CA GLY A 148 11.23 4.48 -9.04
C GLY A 148 10.28 4.02 -7.93
N MET A 149 9.16 4.72 -7.72
CA MET A 149 8.13 4.33 -6.76
C MET A 149 7.43 3.03 -7.16
N LEU A 150 7.05 2.89 -8.44
CA LEU A 150 6.46 1.65 -8.95
C LEU A 150 7.41 0.46 -8.79
N LEU A 151 8.69 0.64 -9.11
CA LEU A 151 9.70 -0.41 -8.94
C LEU A 151 9.89 -0.77 -7.46
N LEU A 152 9.90 0.23 -6.56
CA LEU A 152 9.97 0.01 -5.12
C LEU A 152 8.77 -0.81 -4.64
N GLN A 153 7.54 -0.41 -5.01
CA GLN A 153 6.34 -1.14 -4.62
C GLN A 153 6.38 -2.58 -5.15
N ARG A 154 6.67 -2.78 -6.44
CA ARG A 154 6.83 -4.11 -7.03
C ARG A 154 7.83 -4.97 -6.27
N LEU A 155 9.01 -4.42 -5.95
CA LEU A 155 10.04 -5.12 -5.19
C LEU A 155 9.58 -5.51 -3.79
N LEU A 156 8.94 -4.59 -3.06
CA LEU A 156 8.52 -4.84 -1.67
C LEU A 156 7.31 -5.76 -1.57
N LEU A 157 6.45 -5.79 -2.59
CA LEU A 157 5.28 -6.66 -2.68
C LEU A 157 5.62 -8.08 -3.18
N THR A 158 6.81 -8.28 -3.74
CA THR A 158 7.23 -9.58 -4.26
C THR A 158 7.50 -10.56 -3.13
N GLU A 159 6.96 -11.78 -3.27
CA GLU A 159 7.32 -12.95 -2.50
C GLU A 159 8.76 -13.33 -2.85
N ALA A 160 9.67 -13.16 -1.91
CA ALA A 160 11.11 -13.32 -2.14
C ALA A 160 11.82 -13.71 -0.85
N GLU A 161 12.91 -14.46 -1.00
CA GLU A 161 13.77 -14.82 0.13
C GLU A 161 14.31 -13.55 0.78
N ALA A 162 14.24 -13.48 2.12
CA ALA A 162 14.75 -12.31 2.83
C ALA A 162 16.26 -12.15 2.59
N PRO A 163 16.78 -10.89 2.55
CA PRO A 163 18.21 -10.64 2.43
C PRO A 163 19.03 -11.41 3.47
N GLU A 164 20.21 -11.86 3.07
CA GLU A 164 21.05 -12.72 3.90
C GLU A 164 21.54 -12.02 5.18
N GLY A 165 21.55 -12.78 6.27
CA GLY A 165 21.98 -12.34 7.59
C GLY A 165 20.81 -12.10 8.55
N GLY A 166 21.05 -12.36 9.83
CA GLY A 166 20.09 -12.04 10.88
C GLY A 166 19.96 -10.53 11.06
N ALA A 167 18.76 -10.08 11.40
CA ALA A 167 18.50 -8.72 11.86
C ALA A 167 17.56 -8.74 13.07
N ALA A 168 17.55 -7.64 13.82
CA ALA A 168 16.65 -7.47 14.95
C ALA A 168 15.19 -7.25 14.51
N ALA A 169 14.98 -6.65 13.34
CA ALA A 169 13.65 -6.36 12.80
C ALA A 169 13.12 -7.50 11.92
N ASN A 170 11.81 -7.69 11.93
CA ASN A 170 11.09 -8.59 11.06
C ASN A 170 11.10 -8.07 9.61
N TRP A 171 11.40 -8.92 8.62
CA TRP A 171 11.56 -8.47 7.24
C TRP A 171 10.24 -7.99 6.62
N LEU A 172 9.15 -8.69 6.92
CA LEU A 172 7.81 -8.28 6.48
C LEU A 172 7.47 -6.91 7.06
N ALA A 173 7.80 -6.69 8.33
CA ALA A 173 7.57 -5.41 8.98
C ALA A 173 8.37 -4.27 8.32
N VAL A 174 9.64 -4.51 7.99
CA VAL A 174 10.47 -3.52 7.27
C VAL A 174 9.89 -3.17 5.90
N ARG A 175 9.40 -4.16 5.15
CA ARG A 175 8.78 -3.95 3.83
C ARG A 175 7.49 -3.14 3.95
N ALA A 176 6.57 -3.57 4.83
CA ALA A 176 5.30 -2.87 5.05
C ALA A 176 5.50 -1.45 5.60
N GLN A 177 6.40 -1.24 6.55
CA GLN A 177 6.69 0.08 7.11
C GLN A 177 7.27 1.02 6.04
N THR A 178 8.07 0.47 5.12
CA THR A 178 8.61 1.26 4.01
C THR A 178 7.49 1.70 3.07
N LEU A 179 6.57 0.80 2.68
CA LEU A 179 5.40 1.13 1.87
C LEU A 179 4.51 2.20 2.53
N GLN A 180 4.22 2.05 3.84
CA GLN A 180 3.45 3.05 4.60
C GLN A 180 4.15 4.43 4.62
N SER A 181 5.47 4.48 4.82
CA SER A 181 6.22 5.75 4.93
C SER A 181 6.28 6.56 3.63
N VAL A 182 6.27 5.86 2.48
CA VAL A 182 6.24 6.49 1.15
C VAL A 182 4.81 6.83 0.70
N GLY A 183 3.81 6.52 1.53
CA GLY A 183 2.41 6.83 1.27
C GLY A 183 1.65 5.77 0.46
N ALA A 184 2.28 4.63 0.16
CA ALA A 184 1.65 3.50 -0.52
C ALA A 184 1.00 2.55 0.51
N ALA A 185 0.01 3.07 1.26
CA ALA A 185 -0.62 2.33 2.33
C ALA A 185 -1.51 1.20 1.79
N ASP A 186 -2.11 1.35 0.61
CA ASP A 186 -2.88 0.27 -0.01
C ASP A 186 -2.00 -0.94 -0.37
N ALA A 187 -0.80 -0.67 -0.90
CA ALA A 187 0.20 -1.69 -1.13
C ALA A 187 0.64 -2.36 0.18
N ALA A 188 0.89 -1.59 1.25
CA ALA A 188 1.22 -2.16 2.55
C ALA A 188 0.10 -3.07 3.08
N HIS A 189 -1.16 -2.66 2.93
CA HIS A 189 -2.33 -3.42 3.33
C HIS A 189 -2.42 -4.74 2.58
N SER A 190 -2.09 -4.77 1.28
CA SER A 190 -2.08 -6.01 0.51
C SER A 190 -1.16 -7.09 1.11
N LEU A 191 -0.03 -6.70 1.72
CA LEU A 191 0.87 -7.61 2.44
C LEU A 191 0.33 -8.05 3.80
N LEU A 192 -0.37 -7.16 4.51
CA LEU A 192 -0.73 -7.36 5.90
C LEU A 192 -2.16 -7.87 6.11
N LYS A 193 -3.04 -7.77 5.11
CA LYS A 193 -4.47 -8.09 5.25
C LYS A 193 -4.75 -9.54 5.65
N SER A 194 -3.88 -10.47 5.23
CA SER A 194 -4.01 -11.89 5.53
C SER A 194 -3.45 -12.29 6.88
N LEU A 195 -2.83 -11.35 7.61
CA LEU A 195 -2.24 -11.64 8.92
C LEU A 195 -3.29 -11.53 10.01
N ASP A 196 -3.33 -12.57 10.84
CA ASP A 196 -4.09 -12.60 12.08
C ASP A 196 -3.24 -12.19 13.28
N GLU A 197 -3.90 -11.82 14.38
CA GLU A 197 -3.25 -11.30 15.59
C GLU A 197 -2.28 -12.32 16.22
N GLY A 198 -2.57 -13.62 16.08
CA GLY A 198 -1.70 -14.71 16.55
C GLY A 198 -0.37 -14.82 15.78
N GLU A 199 -0.27 -14.22 14.60
CA GLU A 199 0.95 -14.20 13.78
C GLU A 199 1.85 -12.98 14.07
N LEU A 200 1.41 -12.04 14.92
CA LEU A 200 2.13 -10.81 15.27
C LEU A 200 3.24 -11.09 16.29
N SER A 201 4.18 -11.96 15.92
CA SER A 201 5.17 -12.53 16.82
C SER A 201 6.29 -11.58 17.27
N THR A 202 6.39 -10.39 16.66
CA THR A 202 7.40 -9.39 17.00
C THR A 202 6.78 -8.01 17.20
N PRO A 203 7.34 -7.16 18.10
CA PRO A 203 6.77 -5.83 18.38
C PRO A 203 6.69 -4.91 17.16
N ASP A 204 7.65 -4.99 16.23
CA ASP A 204 7.66 -4.20 15.01
C ASP A 204 6.62 -4.67 13.98
N LEU A 205 6.34 -5.98 13.92
CA LEU A 205 5.24 -6.51 13.10
C LEU A 205 3.87 -6.12 13.68
N ALA A 206 3.71 -6.20 15.00
CA ALA A 206 2.50 -5.74 15.68
C ALA A 206 2.24 -4.25 15.42
N GLN A 207 3.27 -3.41 15.57
CA GLN A 207 3.17 -1.97 15.34
C GLN A 207 2.78 -1.63 13.89
N VAL A 208 3.43 -2.25 12.89
CA VAL A 208 3.12 -1.94 11.48
C VAL A 208 1.73 -2.45 11.08
N TRP A 209 1.27 -3.55 11.68
CA TRP A 209 -0.07 -4.09 11.48
C TRP A 209 -1.14 -3.15 12.05
N VAL A 210 -0.95 -2.62 13.26
CA VAL A 210 -1.87 -1.63 13.84
C VAL A 210 -1.91 -0.36 13.01
N ASN A 211 -0.74 0.14 12.58
CA ASN A 211 -0.66 1.28 11.67
C ASN A 211 -1.46 1.03 10.39
N ASP A 212 -1.33 -0.15 9.79
CA ASP A 212 -2.05 -0.54 8.58
C ASP A 212 -3.56 -0.46 8.77
N ARG A 213 -4.08 -1.12 9.82
CA ARG A 213 -5.51 -1.15 10.13
C ARG A 213 -6.08 0.22 10.41
N LEU A 214 -5.34 1.08 11.11
CA LEU A 214 -5.73 2.47 11.32
C LEU A 214 -5.80 3.25 10.00
N LEU A 215 -4.80 3.11 9.12
CA LEU A 215 -4.73 3.84 7.85
C LEU A 215 -5.88 3.49 6.90
N ILE A 216 -6.19 2.21 6.76
CA ILE A 216 -7.27 1.71 5.89
C ILE A 216 -8.67 1.86 6.52
N GLY A 217 -8.73 2.12 7.83
CA GLY A 217 -9.97 2.41 8.57
C GLY A 217 -10.61 1.19 9.24
N GLU A 218 -9.89 0.09 9.42
CA GLU A 218 -10.26 -1.03 10.30
C GLU A 218 -10.04 -0.64 11.78
N VAL A 219 -10.71 0.42 12.22
CA VAL A 219 -10.56 1.04 13.55
C VAL A 219 -10.84 0.02 14.65
N ASP A 220 -11.91 -0.76 14.53
CA ASP A 220 -12.32 -1.71 15.58
C ASP A 220 -11.27 -2.80 15.84
N ARG A 221 -10.68 -3.34 14.76
CA ARG A 221 -9.62 -4.36 14.87
C ARG A 221 -8.35 -3.76 15.47
N ALA A 222 -7.91 -2.61 14.95
CA ALA A 222 -6.73 -1.92 15.48
C ALA A 222 -6.88 -1.60 16.97
N CYS A 223 -8.02 -1.05 17.36
CA CYS A 223 -8.22 -0.55 18.70
C CYS A 223 -8.50 -1.64 19.74
N THR A 224 -9.14 -2.74 19.36
CA THR A 224 -9.22 -3.94 20.21
C THR A 224 -7.80 -4.45 20.52
N TYR A 225 -6.97 -4.63 19.50
CA TYR A 225 -5.59 -5.09 19.69
C TYR A 225 -4.76 -4.13 20.56
N VAL A 226 -4.86 -2.82 20.34
CA VAL A 226 -4.13 -1.81 21.14
C VAL A 226 -4.53 -1.88 22.62
N GLN A 227 -5.82 -2.03 22.92
CA GLN A 227 -6.32 -2.09 24.30
C GLN A 227 -5.81 -3.33 25.05
N GLU A 228 -5.66 -4.45 24.36
CA GLU A 228 -5.13 -5.69 24.94
C GLU A 228 -3.60 -5.64 25.06
N TYR A 229 -2.92 -5.20 24.00
CA TYR A 229 -1.46 -5.22 23.91
C TYR A 229 -0.81 -4.24 24.90
N ILE A 230 -1.41 -3.07 25.13
CA ILE A 230 -0.84 -2.04 26.00
C ILE A 230 -0.66 -2.50 27.46
N LEU A 231 -1.41 -3.51 27.90
CA LEU A 231 -1.27 -4.10 29.23
C LEU A 231 0.08 -4.83 29.43
N ASN A 232 0.79 -5.12 28.34
CA ASN A 232 2.01 -5.93 28.32
C ASN A 232 3.24 -5.14 27.85
N THR A 233 3.16 -3.81 27.73
CA THR A 233 4.26 -2.99 27.20
C THR A 233 4.25 -1.57 27.75
N ASP A 234 5.46 -1.04 27.98
CA ASP A 234 5.66 0.35 28.40
C ASP A 234 6.13 1.26 27.24
N ALA A 235 6.06 0.81 25.98
CA ALA A 235 6.50 1.63 24.85
C ALA A 235 5.53 2.80 24.60
N SER A 236 6.07 4.01 24.36
CA SER A 236 5.28 5.24 24.17
C SER A 236 4.28 5.14 23.03
N TYR A 237 4.66 4.47 21.94
CA TYR A 237 3.80 4.22 20.78
C TYR A 237 2.43 3.65 21.17
N TRP A 238 2.38 2.67 22.08
CA TRP A 238 1.12 2.03 22.43
C TRP A 238 0.20 2.95 23.23
N ARG A 239 0.76 3.86 24.05
CA ARG A 239 -0.02 4.89 24.75
C ARG A 239 -0.54 5.95 23.79
N GLU A 240 0.27 6.36 22.82
CA GLU A 240 -0.16 7.24 21.74
C GLU A 240 -1.27 6.60 20.90
N ALA A 241 -1.13 5.32 20.53
CA ALA A 241 -2.14 4.55 19.83
C ALA A 241 -3.43 4.42 20.64
N LEU A 242 -3.35 4.21 21.95
CA LEU A 242 -4.52 4.17 22.83
C LEU A 242 -5.26 5.52 22.82
N ASN A 243 -4.55 6.64 22.86
CA ASN A 243 -5.17 7.97 22.77
C ASN A 243 -5.89 8.16 21.42
N VAL A 244 -5.26 7.76 20.32
CA VAL A 244 -5.90 7.78 18.99
C VAL A 244 -7.12 6.87 18.96
N CYS A 245 -7.08 5.70 19.58
CA CYS A 245 -8.24 4.81 19.66
C CYS A 245 -9.39 5.40 20.50
N GLN A 246 -9.09 6.05 21.63
CA GLN A 246 -10.10 6.78 22.39
C GLN A 246 -10.74 7.90 21.56
N LEU A 247 -9.94 8.60 20.74
CA LEU A 247 -10.44 9.59 19.79
C LEU A 247 -11.41 8.97 18.77
N LEU A 248 -10.96 7.92 18.08
CA LEU A 248 -11.71 7.27 16.99
C LEU A 248 -12.99 6.57 17.47
N GLN A 249 -13.00 6.07 18.71
CA GLN A 249 -14.17 5.45 19.34
C GLN A 249 -15.11 6.48 19.99
N GLY A 250 -14.85 7.79 19.84
CA GLY A 250 -15.67 8.86 20.40
C GLY A 250 -15.58 9.01 21.92
N ASN A 251 -14.63 8.34 22.58
CA ASN A 251 -14.37 8.46 24.02
C ASN A 251 -13.55 9.73 24.32
N VAL A 252 -14.15 10.89 24.04
CA VAL A 252 -13.51 12.20 24.18
C VAL A 252 -13.13 12.51 25.63
N GLU A 253 -13.94 12.10 26.61
CA GLU A 253 -13.63 12.31 28.03
C GLU A 253 -12.47 11.43 28.50
N GLY A 254 -12.42 10.17 28.06
CA GLY A 254 -11.26 9.30 28.27
C GLY A 254 -9.99 9.88 27.65
N LEU A 255 -10.08 10.37 26.41
CA LEU A 255 -8.97 11.03 25.73
C LEU A 255 -8.48 12.26 26.50
N LYS A 256 -9.38 13.14 26.95
CA LYS A 256 -9.00 14.33 27.74
C LYS A 256 -8.27 13.94 29.02
N LEU A 257 -8.67 12.85 29.68
CA LEU A 257 -7.98 12.34 30.85
C LEU A 257 -6.59 11.80 30.48
N SER A 258 -6.48 10.96 29.45
CA SER A 258 -5.19 10.41 29.00
C SER A 258 -4.20 11.50 28.58
N ILE A 259 -4.67 12.52 27.86
CA ILE A 259 -3.87 13.70 27.52
C ILE A 259 -3.40 14.40 28.79
N LYS A 260 -4.26 14.64 29.79
CA LYS A 260 -3.86 15.29 31.05
C LYS A 260 -2.83 14.48 31.84
N LEU A 261 -2.95 13.16 31.84
CA LEU A 261 -2.05 12.24 32.54
C LEU A 261 -0.71 12.02 31.82
N ALA A 262 -0.61 12.34 30.52
CA ALA A 262 0.65 12.25 29.80
C ALA A 262 1.75 13.05 30.52
N THR A 263 2.94 12.48 30.57
CA THR A 263 4.13 13.11 31.13
C THR A 263 4.70 14.16 30.16
N SER A 264 5.59 15.01 30.65
CA SER A 264 6.30 15.96 29.78
C SER A 264 7.18 15.26 28.75
N ALA A 265 7.74 14.08 29.09
CA ALA A 265 8.57 13.30 28.19
C ALA A 265 7.76 12.72 27.01
N GLU A 266 6.54 12.23 27.28
CA GLU A 266 5.64 11.71 26.24
C GLU A 266 5.12 12.82 25.33
N ARG A 267 4.73 13.97 25.88
CA ARG A 267 4.36 15.11 25.01
C ARG A 267 5.52 15.59 24.14
N ALA A 268 6.75 15.44 24.63
CA ALA A 268 7.95 15.81 23.88
C ALA A 268 8.33 14.77 22.81
N SER A 269 7.88 13.50 22.91
CA SER A 269 8.18 12.50 21.89
C SER A 269 7.40 12.74 20.60
N ASP A 270 6.14 13.15 20.71
CA ASP A 270 5.32 13.52 19.55
C ASP A 270 4.43 14.76 19.81
N PRO A 271 5.01 15.96 19.82
CA PRO A 271 4.25 17.19 20.10
C PRO A 271 3.14 17.43 19.08
N LEU A 272 3.33 17.01 17.82
CA LEU A 272 2.33 17.21 16.77
C LEU A 272 1.10 16.35 17.04
N LEU A 273 1.29 15.08 17.42
CA LEU A 273 0.18 14.19 17.76
C LEU A 273 -0.60 14.71 18.98
N TYR A 274 0.08 15.12 20.05
CA TYR A 274 -0.62 15.65 21.23
C TYR A 274 -1.40 16.93 20.92
N ASN A 275 -0.84 17.85 20.14
CA ASN A 275 -1.56 19.04 19.69
C ASN A 275 -2.78 18.69 18.82
N LEU A 276 -2.67 17.67 17.97
CA LEU A 276 -3.78 17.17 17.16
C LEU A 276 -4.89 16.59 18.04
N LEU A 277 -4.54 15.74 19.01
CA LEU A 277 -5.48 15.13 19.95
C LEU A 277 -6.18 16.19 20.81
N GLU A 278 -5.46 17.21 21.28
CA GLU A 278 -6.02 18.33 22.04
C GLU A 278 -6.99 19.17 21.19
N ALA A 279 -6.62 19.48 19.95
CA ALA A 279 -7.49 20.19 19.02
C ALA A 279 -8.77 19.39 18.75
N ALA A 280 -8.65 18.08 18.51
CA ALA A 280 -9.80 17.23 18.26
C ALA A 280 -10.71 17.10 19.49
N ALA A 281 -10.14 16.94 20.70
CA ALA A 281 -10.90 16.82 21.95
C ALA A 281 -11.60 18.12 22.39
N SER A 282 -11.14 19.28 21.91
CA SER A 282 -11.66 20.60 22.29
C SER A 282 -12.44 21.31 21.18
N GLY A 283 -12.51 20.74 19.97
CA GLY A 283 -13.07 21.42 18.79
C GLY A 283 -12.21 22.61 18.33
N GLY A 284 -10.90 22.52 18.55
CA GLY A 284 -9.92 23.54 18.19
C GLY A 284 -9.55 23.58 16.71
N GLN A 285 -8.48 24.30 16.39
CA GLN A 285 -7.95 24.40 15.04
C GLN A 285 -6.89 23.33 14.76
N SER A 286 -6.74 22.99 13.48
CA SER A 286 -5.69 22.10 13.01
C SER A 286 -4.30 22.58 13.44
N PRO A 287 -3.44 21.71 14.00
CA PRO A 287 -2.07 22.08 14.35
C PRO A 287 -1.29 22.63 13.15
N ARG A 288 -0.38 23.57 13.41
CA ARG A 288 0.51 24.07 12.37
C ARG A 288 1.56 23.03 12.03
N LEU A 289 1.69 22.71 10.74
CA LEU A 289 2.71 21.82 10.21
C LEU A 289 3.90 22.61 9.69
N SER A 290 5.11 22.20 10.08
CA SER A 290 6.35 22.66 9.49
C SER A 290 6.60 21.97 8.15
N PRO A 291 7.37 22.58 7.22
CA PRO A 291 7.64 22.00 5.90
C PRO A 291 8.20 20.57 5.94
N ASN A 292 8.98 20.23 6.96
CA ASN A 292 9.63 18.93 7.10
C ASN A 292 8.86 17.94 8.00
N ASP A 293 7.69 18.33 8.53
CA ASP A 293 6.90 17.42 9.36
C ASP A 293 6.35 16.28 8.50
N ALA A 294 6.62 15.04 8.94
CA ALA A 294 6.04 13.83 8.39
C ALA A 294 4.89 13.36 9.29
N LEU A 295 3.79 12.92 8.68
CA LEU A 295 2.67 12.34 9.42
C LEU A 295 2.90 10.84 9.58
N SER A 296 2.91 10.36 10.82
CA SER A 296 2.83 8.92 11.13
C SER A 296 1.41 8.39 10.90
N ALA A 297 1.24 7.07 10.92
CA ALA A 297 -0.09 6.46 10.84
C ALA A 297 -1.05 6.96 11.94
N LEU A 298 -0.54 7.20 13.16
CA LEU A 298 -1.32 7.74 14.27
C LEU A 298 -1.82 9.16 13.99
N HIS A 299 -0.98 10.01 13.39
CA HIS A 299 -1.41 11.34 12.94
C HIS A 299 -2.51 11.27 11.89
N VAL A 300 -2.30 10.43 10.87
CA VAL A 300 -3.26 10.24 9.78
C VAL A 300 -4.60 9.75 10.31
N ALA A 301 -4.58 8.76 11.20
CA ALA A 301 -5.76 8.25 11.88
C ALA A 301 -6.47 9.35 12.70
N GLY A 302 -5.72 10.18 13.42
CA GLY A 302 -6.26 11.33 14.13
C GLY A 302 -7.01 12.32 13.21
N TYR A 303 -6.45 12.64 12.04
CA TYR A 303 -7.11 13.47 11.03
C TYR A 303 -8.33 12.79 10.40
N GLN A 304 -8.30 11.47 10.20
CA GLN A 304 -9.44 10.71 9.67
C GLN A 304 -10.62 10.71 10.64
N GLY A 305 -10.37 10.68 11.95
CA GLY A 305 -11.42 10.80 12.97
C GLY A 305 -12.07 12.19 13.04
N PHE A 306 -11.33 13.23 12.65
CA PHE A 306 -11.77 14.63 12.74
C PHE A 306 -11.50 15.38 11.42
N PRO A 307 -12.31 15.13 10.37
CA PRO A 307 -12.07 15.70 9.04
C PRO A 307 -12.07 17.23 8.98
N ASN A 308 -12.69 17.91 9.96
CA ASN A 308 -12.66 19.37 10.08
C ASN A 308 -11.25 19.93 10.35
N LEU A 309 -10.31 19.10 10.80
CA LEU A 309 -8.91 19.48 11.00
C LEU A 309 -8.07 19.29 9.73
N ILE A 310 -8.63 18.68 8.67
CA ILE A 310 -7.95 18.51 7.40
C ILE A 310 -7.95 19.85 6.64
N ASN A 311 -6.76 20.27 6.25
CA ASN A 311 -6.52 21.49 5.47
C ASN A 311 -5.51 21.18 4.35
N PRO A 312 -5.25 22.11 3.41
CA PRO A 312 -4.30 21.89 2.31
C PRO A 312 -2.90 21.43 2.76
N ALA A 313 -2.41 21.91 3.92
CA ALA A 313 -1.11 21.48 4.44
C ALA A 313 -1.15 20.01 4.93
N VAL A 314 -2.30 19.51 5.39
CA VAL A 314 -2.47 18.10 5.73
C VAL A 314 -2.52 17.24 4.47
N ILE A 315 -3.33 17.64 3.48
CA ILE A 315 -3.56 16.87 2.23
C ILE A 315 -2.24 16.45 1.57
N VAL A 316 -1.28 17.36 1.46
CA VAL A 316 0.01 17.09 0.79
C VAL A 316 0.85 16.00 1.46
N ARG A 317 0.51 15.59 2.69
CA ARG A 317 1.24 14.58 3.49
C ARG A 317 0.49 13.26 3.69
N LEU A 318 -0.77 13.17 3.26
CA LEU A 318 -1.59 11.97 3.45
C LEU A 318 -1.19 10.83 2.51
N PRO A 319 -1.35 9.56 2.94
CA PRO A 319 -1.15 8.40 2.08
C PRO A 319 -2.32 8.20 1.11
N ASP A 320 -2.09 7.38 0.08
CA ASP A 320 -3.05 7.02 -0.97
C ASP A 320 -4.45 6.69 -0.45
N VAL A 321 -4.59 5.78 0.50
CA VAL A 321 -5.88 5.33 1.06
C VAL A 321 -6.66 6.48 1.72
N SER A 322 -5.97 7.39 2.41
CA SER A 322 -6.60 8.54 3.04
C SER A 322 -7.02 9.59 2.01
N LEU A 323 -6.21 9.79 0.97
CA LEU A 323 -6.55 10.68 -0.13
C LEU A 323 -7.78 10.19 -0.90
N ARG A 324 -7.86 8.88 -1.20
CA ARG A 324 -9.03 8.28 -1.87
C ARG A 324 -10.29 8.43 -1.04
N ARG A 325 -10.19 8.25 0.28
CA ARG A 325 -11.30 8.49 1.21
C ARG A 325 -11.78 9.94 1.16
N ILE A 326 -10.86 10.91 1.19
CA ILE A 326 -11.20 12.33 1.11
C ILE A 326 -11.86 12.66 -0.23
N MET A 327 -11.26 12.20 -1.33
CA MET A 327 -11.78 12.36 -2.68
C MET A 327 -13.22 11.86 -2.81
N ALA A 328 -13.53 10.71 -2.22
CA ALA A 328 -14.83 10.05 -2.27
C ALA A 328 -15.87 10.59 -1.27
N THR A 329 -15.51 11.45 -0.32
CA THR A 329 -16.45 11.94 0.69
C THR A 329 -17.17 13.19 0.20
N ASP A 330 -18.45 13.06 -0.15
CA ASP A 330 -19.23 14.14 -0.75
C ASP A 330 -19.44 15.36 0.14
N ASP A 331 -19.51 15.16 1.46
CA ASP A 331 -19.71 16.22 2.46
C ASP A 331 -18.45 17.12 2.64
N LEU A 332 -17.30 16.71 2.12
CA LEU A 332 -16.07 17.50 2.22
C LEU A 332 -16.04 18.60 1.17
N ASN A 333 -15.38 19.70 1.52
CA ASN A 333 -15.14 20.81 0.61
C ASN A 333 -14.50 20.31 -0.69
N ILE A 334 -15.15 20.60 -1.81
CA ILE A 334 -14.68 20.22 -3.15
C ILE A 334 -13.22 20.64 -3.43
N SER A 335 -12.72 21.76 -2.88
CA SER A 335 -11.31 22.14 -3.01
C SER A 335 -10.38 21.09 -2.39
N LEU A 336 -10.73 20.54 -1.22
CA LEU A 336 -9.93 19.48 -0.57
C LEU A 336 -10.01 18.17 -1.34
N ARG A 337 -11.19 17.84 -1.89
CA ARG A 337 -11.40 16.65 -2.72
C ARG A 337 -10.57 16.71 -4.00
N LEU A 338 -10.56 17.85 -4.68
CA LEU A 338 -9.72 18.11 -5.86
C LEU A 338 -8.23 18.00 -5.53
N GLN A 339 -7.76 18.63 -4.44
CA GLN A 339 -6.35 18.52 -4.03
C GLN A 339 -5.95 17.08 -3.72
N ALA A 340 -6.84 16.30 -3.10
CA ALA A 340 -6.58 14.89 -2.83
C ALA A 340 -6.47 14.07 -4.13
N ALA A 341 -7.41 14.26 -5.06
CA ALA A 341 -7.44 13.60 -6.36
C ALA A 341 -6.22 13.97 -7.24
N GLU A 342 -5.87 15.25 -7.31
CA GLU A 342 -4.67 15.72 -8.02
C GLU A 342 -3.40 15.10 -7.44
N LYS A 343 -3.29 15.04 -6.11
CA LYS A 343 -2.15 14.41 -5.45
C LYS A 343 -2.07 12.91 -5.78
N LEU A 344 -3.20 12.20 -5.77
CA LEU A 344 -3.23 10.78 -6.14
C LEU A 344 -2.68 10.55 -7.55
N VAL A 345 -3.17 11.32 -8.52
CA VAL A 345 -2.73 11.22 -9.92
C VAL A 345 -1.24 11.57 -10.07
N ASN A 346 -0.78 12.61 -9.37
CA ASN A 346 0.62 13.07 -9.46
C ASN A 346 1.61 12.08 -8.81
N ASP A 347 1.25 11.50 -7.67
CA ASP A 347 2.19 10.72 -6.86
C ASP A 347 2.13 9.22 -7.19
N PHE A 348 0.93 8.68 -7.48
CA PHE A 348 0.70 7.24 -7.62
C PHE A 348 0.29 6.81 -9.02
N PHE A 349 -0.32 7.70 -9.81
CA PHE A 349 -0.78 7.45 -11.18
C PHE A 349 -1.57 6.14 -11.34
N ASP A 350 -2.79 6.12 -10.81
CA ASP A 350 -3.77 5.05 -11.02
C ASP A 350 -4.85 5.51 -12.03
N PRO A 351 -5.20 4.73 -13.06
CA PRO A 351 -6.26 5.08 -14.02
C PRO A 351 -7.62 5.38 -13.38
N ALA A 352 -7.98 4.69 -12.29
CA ALA A 352 -9.22 4.92 -11.56
C ALA A 352 -9.18 6.26 -10.80
N ASP A 353 -8.04 6.60 -10.18
CA ASP A 353 -7.85 7.89 -9.51
C ASP A 353 -7.90 9.04 -10.55
N ALA A 354 -7.37 8.82 -11.76
CA ALA A 354 -7.46 9.79 -12.86
C ALA A 354 -8.90 9.98 -13.37
N ALA A 355 -9.66 8.89 -13.52
CA ALA A 355 -11.07 8.97 -13.89
C ALA A 355 -11.90 9.70 -12.82
N ALA A 356 -11.63 9.46 -11.54
CA ALA A 356 -12.27 10.16 -10.43
C ALA A 356 -11.93 11.66 -10.41
N LEU A 357 -10.69 12.04 -10.72
CA LEU A 357 -10.30 13.44 -10.85
C LEU A 357 -11.06 14.14 -11.99
N ILE A 358 -11.19 13.49 -13.15
CA ILE A 358 -11.96 14.02 -14.29
C ILE A 358 -13.41 14.27 -13.87
N ALA A 359 -14.05 13.29 -13.22
CA ALA A 359 -15.43 13.42 -12.74
C ALA A 359 -15.58 14.56 -11.72
N LEU A 360 -14.60 14.75 -10.83
CA LEU A 360 -14.61 15.88 -9.89
C LEU A 360 -14.48 17.23 -10.58
N TYR A 361 -13.64 17.34 -11.60
CA TYR A 361 -13.51 18.58 -12.38
C TYR A 361 -14.79 18.90 -13.16
N GLU A 362 -15.40 17.90 -13.81
CA GLU A 362 -16.67 18.07 -14.53
C GLU A 362 -17.84 18.45 -13.61
N GLY A 363 -17.78 18.03 -12.34
CA GLY A 363 -18.77 18.36 -11.32
C GLY A 363 -18.61 19.73 -10.67
N VAL A 364 -17.61 20.54 -11.05
CA VAL A 364 -17.45 21.89 -10.49
C VAL A 364 -18.36 22.88 -11.22
N ASP A 365 -19.36 23.39 -10.51
CA ASP A 365 -20.24 24.44 -11.02
C ASP A 365 -19.61 25.83 -10.95
N PHE A 366 -19.72 26.58 -12.05
CA PHE A 366 -19.28 27.98 -12.15
C PHE A 366 -20.44 28.90 -12.50
N SER A 367 -20.53 30.04 -11.82
CA SER A 367 -21.53 31.06 -12.15
C SER A 367 -21.19 31.77 -13.46
N ASP A 368 -22.21 32.33 -14.12
CA ASP A 368 -22.03 33.12 -15.35
C ASP A 368 -21.03 34.28 -15.17
N GLU A 369 -20.97 34.87 -13.97
CA GLU A 369 -19.99 35.91 -13.64
C GLU A 369 -18.54 35.38 -13.70
N VAL A 370 -18.31 34.17 -13.18
CA VAL A 370 -17.00 33.53 -13.24
C VAL A 370 -16.64 33.20 -14.69
N LEU A 371 -17.58 32.65 -15.46
CA LEU A 371 -17.38 32.31 -16.87
C LEU A 371 -17.14 33.55 -17.75
N ALA A 372 -17.74 34.69 -17.42
CA ALA A 372 -17.52 35.96 -18.11
C ALA A 372 -16.14 36.59 -17.81
N SER A 373 -15.47 36.18 -16.73
CA SER A 373 -14.13 36.68 -16.37
C SER A 373 -13.26 35.63 -15.67
N PRO A 374 -12.90 34.51 -16.34
CA PRO A 374 -12.23 33.37 -15.68
C PRO A 374 -10.88 33.76 -15.09
N LEU A 375 -10.09 34.56 -15.81
CA LEU A 375 -8.77 35.03 -15.36
C LEU A 375 -8.85 35.92 -14.10
N LYS A 376 -9.98 36.59 -13.86
CA LYS A 376 -10.19 37.38 -12.64
C LYS A 376 -10.42 36.44 -11.45
N TYR A 377 -11.25 35.41 -11.63
CA TYR A 377 -11.50 34.38 -10.62
C TYR A 377 -10.23 33.63 -10.25
N VAL A 378 -9.46 33.16 -11.24
CA VAL A 378 -8.18 32.43 -11.04
C VAL A 378 -7.20 33.24 -10.18
N LYS A 379 -7.17 34.57 -10.31
CA LYS A 379 -6.28 35.44 -9.51
C LYS A 379 -6.75 35.66 -8.07
N GLN A 380 -8.03 35.42 -7.79
CA GLN A 380 -8.66 35.68 -6.51
C GLN A 380 -8.84 34.40 -5.68
N GLU A 381 -8.92 33.26 -6.35
CA GLU A 381 -9.08 31.95 -5.72
C GLU A 381 -7.78 31.55 -4.99
N ALA A 382 -7.90 31.28 -3.70
CA ALA A 382 -6.76 31.22 -2.79
C ALA A 382 -5.96 29.91 -2.88
N ASP A 383 -6.61 28.79 -3.20
CA ASP A 383 -5.99 27.46 -3.23
C ASP A 383 -5.72 26.95 -4.67
N GLY A 384 -6.35 27.57 -5.65
CA GLY A 384 -6.16 27.31 -7.09
C GLY A 384 -6.85 26.04 -7.59
N SER A 385 -7.47 25.24 -6.72
CA SER A 385 -7.99 23.90 -7.06
C SER A 385 -9.23 23.99 -7.93
N LYS A 386 -10.16 24.89 -7.58
CA LYS A 386 -11.33 25.18 -8.43
C LYS A 386 -10.92 25.94 -9.68
N ALA A 387 -9.94 26.83 -9.56
CA ALA A 387 -9.42 27.56 -10.70
C ALA A 387 -8.83 26.64 -11.79
N ARG A 388 -8.22 25.51 -11.42
CA ARG A 388 -7.74 24.51 -12.38
C ARG A 388 -8.86 23.78 -13.12
N ALA A 389 -10.04 23.63 -12.52
CA ALA A 389 -11.19 23.03 -13.17
C ALA A 389 -11.82 23.93 -14.27
N LEU A 390 -11.45 25.22 -14.33
CA LEU A 390 -11.87 26.17 -15.38
C LEU A 390 -11.00 26.11 -16.64
N LEU A 391 -9.81 25.50 -16.56
CA LEU A 391 -8.78 25.50 -17.59
C LEU A 391 -8.74 24.15 -18.30
#